data_AF-A0A2E0ULX5-F1
#
_entry.id   AF-A0A2E0ULX5-F1
#
_cell.length_a   1.000
_cell.length_b   1.000
_cell.length_c   1.000
_cell.angle_alpha   90.00
_cell.angle_beta   90.00
_cell.angle_gamma   90.00
#
_symmetry.space_group_name_H-M   'P 1'
#
loop_
_entity.id
_entity.type
_entity.pdbx_description
1 polymer ?
#
loop_
_entity_poly.entity_id
_entity_poly.type
_entity_poly.pdbx_seq_one_letter_code
_entity_poly.pdbx_strand_id
1 'polypeptide(L)'
;MTESEKQKLGKTLWAIADQLRGAMNADDFRDYMLAFLFLRYLSDNYEAAAQKELGADYPDLPSDVLRQTGVNTPLQAWYEENLDDVPEFEKQMRRKVHYVIEPQYLWGNIAEMARTQDAELLHTLQKGFKYIEEESFASTFRGLFSEINLASDKLGKTYSERNARLCKIIAEIAKGLGQFSTDSDTLGDAYEYLIGQFAAGSGKKAGEFYTPQRISDILSAIVTLDSQEPATGKRSHLDSVFDFACGSGSLLLNVRRLMG
;
A
#
# COMPACT_ATOMS: atom_id res chain seq x y z
N MET A 1 4.36 -12.35 12.18
CA MET A 1 4.27 -13.33 11.06
C MET A 1 5.55 -14.18 10.99
N THR A 2 5.46 -15.45 10.63
CA THR A 2 6.65 -16.29 10.42
C THR A 2 7.36 -15.91 9.11
N GLU A 3 8.69 -16.07 9.05
CA GLU A 3 9.48 -15.86 7.83
C GLU A 3 8.92 -16.62 6.61
N SER A 4 8.30 -17.79 6.85
CA SER A 4 7.64 -18.60 5.83
C SER A 4 6.40 -17.95 5.22
N GLU A 5 5.61 -17.20 6.01
CA GLU A 5 4.41 -16.51 5.52
C GLU A 5 4.77 -15.29 4.67
N LYS A 6 5.83 -14.57 5.06
CA LYS A 6 6.39 -13.44 4.29
C LYS A 6 6.83 -13.88 2.90
N GLN A 7 7.61 -14.95 2.85
CA GLN A 7 8.09 -15.52 1.60
C GLN A 7 6.94 -16.08 0.74
N LYS A 8 5.90 -16.64 1.37
CA LYS A 8 4.73 -17.15 0.64
C LYS A 8 3.93 -16.01 0.01
N LEU A 9 3.63 -14.95 0.74
CA LEU A 9 2.94 -13.77 0.23
C LEU A 9 3.72 -13.12 -0.90
N GLY A 10 5.02 -12.89 -0.69
CA GLY A 10 5.92 -12.36 -1.71
C GLY A 10 5.96 -13.21 -2.98
N LYS A 11 6.05 -14.54 -2.85
CA LYS A 11 5.99 -15.47 -3.99
C LYS A 11 4.64 -15.44 -4.71
N THR A 12 3.53 -15.36 -3.97
CA THR A 12 2.19 -15.26 -4.56
C THR A 12 2.07 -13.98 -5.39
N LEU A 13 2.45 -12.83 -4.83
CA LEU A 13 2.41 -11.54 -5.53
C LEU A 13 3.35 -11.51 -6.74
N TRP A 14 4.53 -12.12 -6.63
CA TRP A 14 5.45 -12.27 -7.75
C TRP A 14 4.88 -13.16 -8.86
N ALA A 15 4.25 -14.29 -8.51
CA ALA A 15 3.62 -15.18 -9.48
C ALA A 15 2.47 -14.49 -10.23
N ILE A 16 1.64 -13.71 -9.51
CA ILE A 16 0.61 -12.86 -10.09
C ILE A 16 1.25 -11.86 -11.07
N ALA A 17 2.37 -11.23 -10.68
CA ALA A 17 3.08 -10.29 -11.54
C ALA A 17 3.63 -10.94 -12.81
N ASP A 18 4.27 -12.10 -12.70
CA ASP A 18 4.78 -12.85 -13.86
C ASP A 18 3.65 -13.26 -14.81
N GLN A 19 2.48 -13.61 -14.28
CA GLN A 19 1.31 -13.98 -15.09
C GLN A 19 0.66 -12.77 -15.80
N LEU A 20 0.61 -11.60 -15.15
CA LEU A 20 -0.20 -10.47 -15.61
C LEU A 20 0.59 -9.36 -16.32
N ARG A 21 1.92 -9.32 -16.16
CA ARG A 21 2.77 -8.31 -16.81
C ARG A 21 2.67 -8.35 -18.34
N GLY A 22 2.41 -9.52 -18.92
CA GLY A 22 2.24 -9.67 -20.38
C GLY A 22 3.41 -9.04 -21.15
N ALA A 23 3.12 -8.03 -21.97
CA ALA A 23 4.12 -7.26 -22.74
C ALA A 23 4.92 -6.23 -21.93
N MET A 24 4.60 -6.00 -20.65
CA MET A 24 5.32 -5.09 -19.76
C MET A 24 6.59 -5.78 -19.24
N ASN A 25 7.67 -5.02 -19.11
CA ASN A 25 8.85 -5.53 -18.41
C ASN A 25 8.58 -5.56 -16.89
N ALA A 26 9.44 -6.27 -16.14
CA ALA A 26 9.27 -6.42 -14.70
C ALA A 26 9.34 -5.07 -13.95
N ASP A 27 10.21 -4.16 -14.39
CA ASP A 27 10.36 -2.82 -13.80
C ASP A 27 9.06 -1.99 -13.96
N ASP A 28 8.44 -1.99 -15.13
CA ASP A 28 7.19 -1.26 -15.38
C ASP A 28 6.08 -1.81 -14.48
N PHE A 29 5.97 -3.14 -14.37
CA PHE A 29 4.88 -3.78 -13.62
C PHE A 29 5.05 -3.64 -12.11
N ARG A 30 6.29 -3.54 -11.61
CA ARG A 30 6.60 -3.23 -10.22
C ARG A 30 5.83 -2.01 -9.75
N ASP A 31 5.88 -0.93 -10.52
CA ASP A 31 5.34 0.36 -10.08
C ASP A 31 3.82 0.27 -9.89
N TYR A 32 3.12 -0.56 -10.68
CA TYR A 32 1.70 -0.88 -10.47
C TYR A 32 1.46 -1.67 -9.19
N MET A 33 2.24 -2.74 -8.97
CA MET A 33 2.11 -3.58 -7.78
C MET A 33 2.33 -2.77 -6.51
N LEU A 34 3.38 -1.96 -6.47
CA LEU A 34 3.71 -1.14 -5.32
C LEU A 34 2.62 -0.07 -5.08
N ALA A 35 2.16 0.62 -6.13
CA ALA A 35 1.08 1.59 -6.01
C ALA A 35 -0.22 0.98 -5.46
N PHE A 36 -0.61 -0.20 -5.93
CA PHE A 36 -1.83 -0.88 -5.47
C PHE A 36 -1.72 -1.43 -4.05
N LEU A 37 -0.56 -1.98 -3.67
CA LEU A 37 -0.31 -2.39 -2.30
C LEU A 37 -0.32 -1.20 -1.34
N PHE A 38 0.22 -0.07 -1.80
CA PHE A 38 0.21 1.16 -1.03
C PHE A 38 -1.21 1.74 -0.88
N LEU A 39 -2.01 1.74 -1.94
CA LEU A 39 -3.43 2.10 -1.87
C LEU A 39 -4.19 1.21 -0.89
N ARG A 40 -3.96 -0.12 -0.94
CA ARG A 40 -4.53 -1.05 0.03
C ARG A 40 -4.12 -0.69 1.45
N TYR A 41 -2.84 -0.50 1.70
CA TYR A 41 -2.34 -0.15 3.03
C TYR A 41 -3.00 1.13 3.58
N LEU A 42 -3.08 2.19 2.76
CA LEU A 42 -3.74 3.43 3.16
C LEU A 42 -5.23 3.22 3.44
N SER A 43 -5.92 2.43 2.61
CA SER A 43 -7.34 2.15 2.77
C SER A 43 -7.62 1.35 4.03
N ASP A 44 -6.90 0.23 4.24
CA ASP A 44 -7.07 -0.66 5.39
C ASP A 44 -6.79 0.11 6.71
N ASN A 45 -5.74 0.95 6.73
CA ASN A 45 -5.41 1.76 7.90
C ASN A 45 -6.44 2.88 8.15
N TYR A 46 -6.98 3.50 7.09
CA TYR A 46 -8.03 4.50 7.20
C TYR A 46 -9.33 3.89 7.71
N GLU A 47 -9.75 2.74 7.17
CA GLU A 47 -10.95 2.04 7.61
C GLU A 47 -10.83 1.56 9.06
N ALA A 48 -9.68 1.01 9.46
CA ALA A 48 -9.44 0.61 10.85
C ALA A 48 -9.51 1.81 11.81
N ALA A 49 -8.97 2.96 11.41
CA ALA A 49 -9.05 4.18 12.19
C ALA A 49 -10.47 4.75 12.24
N ALA A 50 -11.21 4.72 11.13
CA ALA A 50 -12.61 5.13 11.04
C ALA A 50 -13.48 4.25 11.93
N GLN A 51 -13.27 2.93 11.91
CA GLN A 51 -13.96 1.98 12.79
C GLN A 51 -13.70 2.28 14.26
N LYS A 52 -12.45 2.57 14.62
CA LYS A 52 -12.09 2.97 15.99
C LYS A 52 -12.72 4.31 16.39
N GLU A 53 -12.85 5.24 15.45
CA GLU A 53 -13.39 6.56 15.71
C GLU A 53 -14.90 6.55 15.91
N LEU A 54 -15.61 5.90 14.98
CA LEU A 54 -17.06 5.79 14.97
C LEU A 54 -17.56 4.81 16.03
N GLY A 55 -16.73 3.84 16.43
CA GLY A 55 -17.06 2.92 17.52
C GLY A 55 -18.34 2.15 17.24
N ALA A 56 -19.38 2.38 18.04
CA ALA A 56 -20.67 1.72 17.89
C ALA A 56 -21.46 2.19 16.65
N ASP A 57 -21.14 3.39 16.12
CA ASP A 57 -21.79 3.95 14.94
C ASP A 57 -21.19 3.40 13.64
N TYR A 58 -20.06 2.68 13.72
CA TYR A 58 -19.47 2.04 12.54
C TYR A 58 -20.34 0.84 12.10
N PRO A 59 -20.82 0.78 10.84
CA PRO A 59 -21.67 -0.31 10.39
C PRO A 59 -20.94 -1.65 10.45
N ASP A 60 -21.53 -2.63 11.15
CA ASP A 60 -21.09 -4.03 11.09
C ASP A 60 -21.94 -4.77 10.05
N LEU A 61 -21.62 -4.50 8.78
CA LEU A 61 -22.32 -5.07 7.64
C LEU A 61 -21.52 -6.23 7.04
N PRO A 62 -22.03 -7.48 7.12
CA PRO A 62 -21.47 -8.60 6.41
C PRO A 62 -21.35 -8.34 4.90
N SER A 63 -20.34 -8.92 4.25
CA SER A 63 -20.06 -8.68 2.83
C SER A 63 -21.21 -9.05 1.88
N ASP A 64 -22.08 -9.98 2.28
CA ASP A 64 -23.29 -10.36 1.53
C ASP A 64 -24.40 -9.31 1.62
N VAL A 65 -24.47 -8.55 2.73
CA VAL A 65 -25.43 -7.45 2.92
C VAL A 65 -24.98 -6.23 2.12
N LEU A 66 -23.70 -5.87 2.21
CA LEU A 66 -23.09 -4.77 1.42
C LEU A 66 -23.40 -4.93 -0.08
N ARG A 67 -23.23 -6.15 -0.62
CA ARG A 67 -23.52 -6.44 -2.04
C ARG A 67 -24.98 -6.26 -2.42
N GLN A 68 -25.92 -6.48 -1.49
CA GLN A 68 -27.35 -6.33 -1.77
C GLN A 68 -27.80 -4.87 -1.75
N THR A 69 -27.14 -4.03 -0.95
CA THR A 69 -27.44 -2.60 -0.85
C THR A 69 -26.75 -1.77 -1.93
N GLY A 70 -25.83 -2.35 -2.69
CA GLY A 70 -25.04 -1.64 -3.71
C GLY A 70 -23.87 -0.84 -3.12
N VAL A 71 -23.57 -1.06 -1.85
CA VAL A 71 -22.49 -0.41 -1.11
C VAL A 71 -21.29 -1.36 -1.05
N ASN A 72 -20.08 -0.85 -1.27
CA ASN A 72 -18.89 -1.71 -1.37
C ASN A 72 -18.05 -1.77 -0.08
N THR A 73 -18.21 -0.82 0.84
CA THR A 73 -17.54 -0.81 2.15
C THR A 73 -18.49 -0.39 3.28
N PRO A 74 -18.30 -0.86 4.53
CA PRO A 74 -19.10 -0.38 5.65
C PRO A 74 -18.97 1.13 5.88
N LEU A 75 -17.79 1.69 5.62
CA LEU A 75 -17.58 3.13 5.71
C LEU A 75 -18.43 3.90 4.69
N GLN A 76 -18.61 3.36 3.48
CA GLN A 76 -19.49 3.97 2.48
C GLN A 76 -20.95 4.02 2.98
N ALA A 77 -21.46 2.97 3.61
CA ALA A 77 -22.80 2.96 4.19
C ALA A 77 -22.96 4.09 5.23
N TRP A 78 -21.96 4.23 6.11
CA TRP A 78 -21.97 5.30 7.11
C TRP A 78 -21.97 6.70 6.47
N TYR A 79 -21.14 6.92 5.44
CA TYR A 79 -21.09 8.19 4.71
C TYR A 79 -22.44 8.54 4.08
N GLU A 80 -23.12 7.57 3.46
CA GLU A 80 -24.41 7.78 2.79
C GLU A 80 -25.55 8.08 3.78
N GLU A 81 -25.50 7.51 4.98
CA GLU A 81 -26.51 7.72 6.04
C GLU A 81 -26.26 8.99 6.88
N ASN A 82 -25.04 9.52 6.90
CA ASN A 82 -24.61 10.60 7.82
C ASN A 82 -23.99 11.81 7.08
N LEU A 83 -24.56 12.20 5.93
CA LEU A 83 -24.02 13.26 5.06
C LEU A 83 -23.73 14.59 5.79
N ASP A 84 -24.54 14.95 6.78
CA ASP A 84 -24.36 16.19 7.56
C ASP A 84 -23.15 16.12 8.51
N ASP A 85 -22.76 14.92 8.95
CA ASP A 85 -21.67 14.69 9.91
C ASP A 85 -20.32 14.40 9.24
N VAL A 86 -20.33 13.97 7.97
CA VAL A 86 -19.12 13.66 7.18
C VAL A 86 -18.05 14.76 7.27
N PRO A 87 -18.36 16.08 7.11
CA PRO A 87 -17.32 17.11 7.16
C PRO A 87 -16.57 17.21 8.49
N GLU A 88 -17.26 17.05 9.63
CA GLU A 88 -16.59 17.10 10.94
C GLU A 88 -15.85 15.79 11.23
N PHE A 89 -16.40 14.65 10.81
CA PHE A 89 -15.71 13.36 10.85
C PHE A 89 -14.39 13.40 10.09
N GLU A 90 -14.39 13.88 8.84
CA GLU A 90 -13.18 13.98 8.02
C GLU A 90 -12.12 14.89 8.64
N LYS A 91 -12.54 16.03 9.21
CA LYS A 91 -11.65 16.94 9.93
C LYS A 91 -11.03 16.28 11.16
N GLN A 92 -11.79 15.44 11.86
CA GLN A 92 -11.28 14.65 12.97
C GLN A 92 -10.27 13.60 12.50
N MET A 93 -10.58 12.90 11.41
CA MET A 93 -9.69 11.92 10.80
C MET A 93 -8.37 12.55 10.34
N ARG A 94 -8.39 13.74 9.70
CA ARG A 94 -7.17 14.50 9.35
C ARG A 94 -6.32 14.86 10.56
N ARG A 95 -6.90 15.00 11.76
CA ARG A 95 -6.14 15.27 12.99
C ARG A 95 -5.52 13.99 13.58
N LYS A 96 -6.20 12.85 13.45
CA LYS A 96 -5.80 11.58 14.08
C LYS A 96 -4.90 10.72 13.20
N VAL A 97 -5.22 10.60 11.92
CA VAL A 97 -4.47 9.77 10.96
C VAL A 97 -3.76 10.57 9.87
N HIS A 98 -3.96 11.90 9.82
CA HIS A 98 -3.29 12.83 8.90
C HIS A 98 -3.74 12.79 7.44
N TYR A 99 -4.70 11.94 7.09
CA TYR A 99 -5.31 11.88 5.77
C TYR A 99 -6.76 11.38 5.81
N VAL A 100 -7.49 11.63 4.72
CA VAL A 100 -8.85 11.13 4.47
C VAL A 100 -8.88 10.44 3.12
N ILE A 101 -9.60 9.33 3.00
CA ILE A 101 -9.86 8.68 1.71
C ILE A 101 -11.37 8.54 1.57
N GLU A 102 -11.94 9.17 0.54
CA GLU A 102 -13.36 9.04 0.27
C GLU A 102 -13.72 7.58 -0.04
N PRO A 103 -14.92 7.11 0.33
CA PRO A 103 -15.28 5.71 0.19
C PRO A 103 -15.13 5.15 -1.23
N GLN A 104 -15.41 5.94 -2.27
CA GLN A 104 -15.25 5.48 -3.65
C GLN A 104 -13.78 5.24 -4.07
N TYR A 105 -12.81 5.77 -3.33
CA TYR A 105 -11.37 5.61 -3.61
C TYR A 105 -10.72 4.56 -2.72
N LEU A 106 -11.44 3.99 -1.75
CA LEU A 106 -10.94 2.91 -0.91
C LEU A 106 -10.65 1.65 -1.73
N TRP A 107 -9.64 0.91 -1.30
CA TRP A 107 -9.27 -0.38 -1.88
C TRP A 107 -10.44 -1.36 -1.94
N GLY A 108 -11.29 -1.42 -0.91
CA GLY A 108 -12.48 -2.28 -0.91
C GLY A 108 -13.40 -1.99 -2.09
N ASN A 109 -13.67 -0.72 -2.37
CA ASN A 109 -14.46 -0.29 -3.52
C ASN A 109 -13.76 -0.62 -4.86
N ILE A 110 -12.48 -0.26 -4.99
CA ILE A 110 -11.70 -0.51 -6.21
C ILE A 110 -11.58 -2.01 -6.51
N ALA A 111 -11.39 -2.85 -5.49
CA ALA A 111 -11.32 -4.30 -5.62
C ALA A 111 -12.66 -4.91 -6.04
N GLU A 112 -13.78 -4.38 -5.55
CA GLU A 112 -15.12 -4.82 -5.95
C GLU A 112 -15.44 -4.42 -7.39
N MET A 113 -15.13 -3.17 -7.79
CA MET A 113 -15.21 -2.73 -9.19
C MET A 113 -14.38 -3.63 -10.12
N ALA A 114 -13.18 -4.04 -9.69
CA ALA A 114 -12.33 -4.95 -10.44
C ALA A 114 -12.95 -6.35 -10.58
N ARG A 115 -13.55 -6.85 -9.50
CA ARG A 115 -14.22 -8.16 -9.45
C ARG A 115 -15.43 -8.21 -10.38
N THR A 116 -16.21 -7.14 -10.47
CA THR A 116 -17.39 -7.03 -11.34
C THR A 116 -17.06 -6.60 -12.77
N GLN A 117 -15.78 -6.31 -13.07
CA GLN A 117 -15.31 -5.76 -14.35
C GLN A 117 -16.00 -4.44 -14.71
N ASP A 118 -16.19 -3.57 -13.72
CA ASP A 118 -16.80 -2.26 -13.88
C ASP A 118 -16.07 -1.43 -14.97
N ALA A 119 -16.84 -0.78 -15.84
CA ALA A 119 -16.32 0.00 -16.95
C ALA A 119 -15.63 1.30 -16.51
N GLU A 120 -15.93 1.82 -15.32
CA GLU A 120 -15.44 3.09 -14.78
C GLU A 120 -14.23 2.93 -13.85
N LEU A 121 -13.76 1.70 -13.58
CA LEU A 121 -12.66 1.44 -12.63
C LEU A 121 -11.43 2.31 -12.91
N LEU A 122 -11.00 2.41 -14.17
CA LEU A 122 -9.82 3.20 -14.55
C LEU A 122 -10.03 4.68 -14.22
N HIS A 123 -11.22 5.22 -14.46
CA HIS A 123 -11.52 6.62 -14.17
C HIS A 123 -11.57 6.88 -12.66
N THR A 124 -12.24 6.01 -11.90
CA THR A 124 -12.30 6.09 -10.44
C THR A 124 -10.90 5.99 -9.82
N LEU A 125 -10.05 5.09 -10.33
CA LEU A 125 -8.68 4.92 -9.87
C LEU A 125 -7.82 6.16 -10.15
N GLN A 126 -7.92 6.75 -11.35
CA GLN A 126 -7.22 7.99 -11.70
C GLN A 126 -7.64 9.16 -10.80
N LYS A 127 -8.94 9.29 -10.54
CA LYS A 127 -9.46 10.30 -9.60
C LYS A 127 -8.98 10.06 -8.18
N GLY A 128 -9.00 8.80 -7.72
CA GLY A 128 -8.56 8.43 -6.38
C GLY A 128 -7.09 8.75 -6.15
N PHE A 129 -6.20 8.41 -7.08
CA PHE A 129 -4.78 8.78 -6.95
C PHE A 129 -4.58 10.29 -6.92
N LYS A 130 -5.27 11.03 -7.80
CA LYS A 130 -5.21 12.50 -7.79
C LYS A 130 -5.71 13.07 -6.47
N TYR A 131 -6.84 12.60 -5.96
CA TYR A 131 -7.41 13.00 -4.67
C TYR A 131 -6.42 12.73 -3.53
N ILE A 132 -5.80 11.54 -3.52
CA ILE A 132 -4.82 11.18 -2.48
C ILE A 132 -3.61 12.12 -2.49
N GLU A 133 -3.12 12.51 -3.65
CA GLU A 133 -1.98 13.43 -3.74
C GLU A 133 -2.34 14.88 -3.39
N GLU A 134 -3.52 15.34 -3.83
CA GLU A 134 -3.90 16.75 -3.81
C GLU A 134 -4.71 17.16 -2.58
N GLU A 135 -5.59 16.27 -2.10
CA GLU A 135 -6.67 16.62 -1.17
C GLU A 135 -6.67 15.78 0.11
N SER A 136 -6.23 14.52 0.09
CA SER A 136 -6.31 13.64 1.26
C SER A 136 -5.54 14.15 2.47
N PHE A 137 -4.34 14.67 2.28
CA PHE A 137 -3.43 15.07 3.36
C PHE A 137 -3.52 16.57 3.67
N ALA A 138 -3.08 16.98 4.86
CA ALA A 138 -3.00 18.40 5.23
C ALA A 138 -1.95 19.18 4.40
N SER A 139 -0.88 18.50 3.99
CA SER A 139 0.11 18.98 3.04
C SER A 139 0.05 18.15 1.77
N THR A 140 0.12 18.78 0.60
CA THR A 140 0.10 18.07 -0.69
C THR A 140 1.28 17.11 -0.80
N PHE A 141 1.01 15.82 -1.06
CA PHE A 141 2.02 14.81 -1.35
C PHE A 141 2.04 14.52 -2.86
N ARG A 142 2.46 15.51 -3.65
CA ARG A 142 2.53 15.36 -5.11
C ARG A 142 3.57 14.31 -5.50
N GLY A 143 3.21 13.45 -6.46
CA GLY A 143 4.11 12.45 -7.02
C GLY A 143 4.22 11.16 -6.20
N LEU A 144 3.27 10.90 -5.31
CA LEU A 144 3.19 9.62 -4.60
C LEU A 144 2.88 8.45 -5.55
N PHE A 145 2.12 8.73 -6.60
CA PHE A 145 1.72 7.82 -7.67
C PHE A 145 2.25 8.28 -9.05
N SER A 146 3.29 9.13 -9.12
CA SER A 146 3.82 9.61 -10.41
C SER A 146 4.47 8.51 -11.25
N GLU A 147 4.98 7.46 -10.59
CA GLU A 147 5.66 6.35 -11.27
C GLU A 147 4.68 5.45 -12.04
N ILE A 148 3.40 5.44 -11.67
CA ILE A 148 2.39 4.61 -12.33
C ILE A 148 1.70 5.37 -13.47
N ASN A 149 1.85 4.86 -14.70
CA ASN A 149 1.17 5.40 -15.87
C ASN A 149 -0.08 4.59 -16.26
N LEU A 150 -1.22 4.90 -15.64
CA LEU A 150 -2.52 4.27 -15.95
C LEU A 150 -3.00 4.49 -17.40
N ALA A 151 -2.39 5.42 -18.15
CA ALA A 151 -2.69 5.67 -19.56
C ALA A 151 -1.72 4.95 -20.53
N SER A 152 -0.86 4.07 -20.02
CA SER A 152 0.15 3.38 -20.83
C SER A 152 -0.47 2.50 -21.92
N ASP A 153 0.08 2.58 -23.14
CA ASP A 153 -0.26 1.66 -24.23
C ASP A 153 0.11 0.21 -23.92
N LYS A 154 1.00 -0.01 -22.94
CA LYS A 154 1.32 -1.34 -22.44
C LYS A 154 0.15 -1.98 -21.70
N LEU A 155 -0.83 -1.20 -21.20
CA LEU A 155 -2.06 -1.71 -20.61
C LEU A 155 -3.14 -2.01 -21.67
N GLY A 156 -3.14 -1.26 -22.76
CA GLY A 156 -4.10 -1.36 -23.86
C GLY A 156 -4.09 -0.08 -24.69
N LYS A 157 -4.59 -0.12 -25.92
CA LYS A 157 -4.65 1.06 -26.82
C LYS A 157 -5.88 1.91 -26.58
N THR A 158 -6.98 1.27 -26.16
CA THR A 158 -8.24 1.95 -25.87
C THR A 158 -8.50 2.02 -24.37
N TYR A 159 -9.35 2.95 -23.95
CA TYR A 159 -9.79 3.03 -22.55
C TYR A 159 -10.37 1.70 -22.06
N SER A 160 -11.25 1.07 -22.85
CA SER A 160 -11.89 -0.19 -22.50
C SER A 160 -10.88 -1.34 -22.31
N GLU A 161 -9.86 -1.43 -23.18
CA GLU A 161 -8.80 -2.42 -23.05
C GLU A 161 -7.96 -2.19 -21.78
N ARG A 162 -7.57 -0.93 -21.51
CA ARG A 162 -6.80 -0.57 -20.30
C ARG A 162 -7.60 -0.87 -19.04
N ASN A 163 -8.87 -0.47 -19.01
CA ASN A 163 -9.78 -0.72 -17.90
C ASN A 163 -9.93 -2.22 -17.63
N ALA A 164 -10.28 -3.00 -18.65
CA ALA A 164 -10.44 -4.46 -18.51
C ALA A 164 -9.15 -5.13 -18.00
N ARG A 165 -7.98 -4.64 -18.43
CA ARG A 165 -6.70 -5.17 -17.95
C ARG A 165 -6.44 -4.79 -16.49
N LEU A 166 -6.71 -3.54 -16.09
CA LEU A 166 -6.57 -3.10 -14.71
C LEU A 166 -7.53 -3.86 -13.79
N CYS A 167 -8.79 -4.09 -14.20
CA CYS A 167 -9.73 -4.92 -13.45
C CYS A 167 -9.16 -6.32 -13.21
N LYS A 168 -8.58 -6.96 -14.23
CA LYS A 168 -7.94 -8.28 -14.06
C LYS A 168 -6.75 -8.24 -13.09
N ILE A 169 -5.88 -7.23 -13.22
CA ILE A 169 -4.71 -7.07 -12.35
C ILE A 169 -5.14 -6.90 -10.90
N ILE A 170 -6.03 -5.94 -10.63
CA ILE A 170 -6.48 -5.62 -9.28
C ILE A 170 -7.26 -6.80 -8.68
N ALA A 171 -8.11 -7.49 -9.44
CA ALA A 171 -8.86 -8.64 -8.95
C ALA A 171 -7.94 -9.80 -8.52
N GLU A 172 -6.90 -10.12 -9.29
CA GLU A 172 -5.94 -11.17 -8.91
C GLU A 172 -5.06 -10.74 -7.74
N ILE A 173 -4.65 -9.47 -7.69
CA ILE A 173 -3.95 -8.92 -6.52
C ILE A 173 -4.83 -9.06 -5.28
N ALA A 174 -6.08 -8.57 -5.31
CA ALA A 174 -7.03 -8.66 -4.21
C ALA A 174 -7.25 -10.10 -3.73
N LYS A 175 -7.38 -11.04 -4.67
CA LYS A 175 -7.50 -12.48 -4.37
C LYS A 175 -6.25 -13.06 -3.73
N GLY A 176 -5.06 -12.75 -4.24
CA GLY A 176 -3.80 -13.21 -3.66
C GLY A 176 -3.57 -12.64 -2.27
N LEU A 177 -3.96 -11.38 -2.07
CA LEU A 177 -3.86 -10.62 -0.84
C LEU A 177 -4.86 -11.04 0.24
N GLY A 178 -6.05 -11.48 -0.14
CA GLY A 178 -7.08 -11.99 0.78
C GLY A 178 -6.70 -13.32 1.46
N GLN A 179 -5.62 -13.96 1.05
CA GLN A 179 -5.11 -15.19 1.67
C GLN A 179 -4.23 -14.94 2.90
N PHE A 180 -3.96 -13.67 3.22
CA PHE A 180 -3.03 -13.25 4.26
C PHE A 180 -3.69 -12.20 5.17
N SER A 181 -3.24 -12.12 6.43
CA SER A 181 -3.71 -11.12 7.38
C SER A 181 -3.44 -9.70 6.88
N THR A 182 -4.37 -8.80 7.17
CA THR A 182 -4.32 -7.36 6.82
C THR A 182 -3.49 -6.51 7.79
N ASP A 183 -2.87 -7.10 8.81
CA ASP A 183 -2.04 -6.33 9.75
C ASP A 183 -0.91 -5.58 9.02
N SER A 184 -0.67 -4.34 9.43
CA SER A 184 0.28 -3.39 8.82
C SER A 184 1.65 -3.98 8.56
N ASP A 185 2.13 -4.81 9.49
CA ASP A 185 3.43 -5.45 9.42
C ASP A 185 3.52 -6.45 8.26
N THR A 186 2.43 -7.15 7.96
CA THR A 186 2.37 -8.16 6.89
C THR A 186 2.47 -7.52 5.51
N LEU A 187 1.76 -6.40 5.31
CA LEU A 187 1.80 -5.65 4.05
C LEU A 187 3.17 -4.98 3.85
N GLY A 188 3.74 -4.38 4.90
CA GLY A 188 5.07 -3.78 4.85
C GLY A 188 6.16 -4.79 4.48
N ASP A 189 6.15 -5.96 5.13
CA ASP A 189 7.09 -7.05 4.81
C ASP A 189 6.97 -7.53 3.36
N ALA A 190 5.73 -7.64 2.84
CA ALA A 190 5.50 -8.04 1.44
C ALA A 190 5.98 -6.97 0.46
N TYR A 191 5.82 -5.69 0.83
CA TYR A 191 6.29 -4.55 0.07
C TYR A 191 7.83 -4.56 -0.03
N GLU A 192 8.54 -4.76 1.09
CA GLU A 192 10.01 -4.89 1.12
C GLU A 192 10.50 -6.10 0.32
N TYR A 193 9.83 -7.24 0.44
CA TYR A 193 10.17 -8.44 -0.34
C TYR A 193 10.06 -8.18 -1.84
N LEU A 194 8.96 -7.53 -2.28
CA LEU A 194 8.77 -7.19 -3.69
C LEU A 194 9.86 -6.24 -4.19
N ILE A 195 10.19 -5.19 -3.44
CA ILE A 195 11.31 -4.29 -3.76
C ILE A 195 12.60 -5.10 -3.95
N GLY A 196 12.89 -6.04 -3.04
CA GLY A 196 14.05 -6.91 -3.13
C GLY A 196 14.05 -7.81 -4.38
N GLN A 197 12.92 -8.42 -4.73
CA GLN A 197 12.78 -9.25 -5.93
C GLN A 197 12.97 -8.44 -7.21
N PHE A 198 12.34 -7.26 -7.30
CA PHE A 198 12.51 -6.39 -8.46
C PHE A 198 13.94 -5.86 -8.57
N ALA A 199 14.59 -5.52 -7.45
CA ALA A 199 16.00 -5.13 -7.45
C ALA A 199 16.89 -6.26 -7.98
N ALA A 200 16.68 -7.51 -7.54
CA ALA A 200 17.41 -8.68 -8.03
C ALA A 200 17.14 -9.00 -9.51
N GLY A 201 15.89 -8.79 -9.98
CA GLY A 201 15.46 -9.08 -11.35
C GLY A 201 15.84 -8.02 -12.39
N SER A 202 16.05 -6.76 -11.97
CA SER A 202 16.28 -5.62 -12.88
C SER A 202 17.65 -5.56 -13.55
N GLY A 203 18.62 -6.39 -13.12
CA GLY A 203 19.98 -6.42 -13.68
C GLY A 203 20.81 -5.15 -13.46
N LYS A 204 20.27 -4.12 -12.80
CA LYS A 204 20.97 -2.89 -12.40
C LYS A 204 21.73 -3.14 -11.09
N LYS A 205 22.95 -2.61 -10.95
CA LYS A 205 23.77 -2.80 -9.74
C LYS A 205 23.03 -2.20 -8.52
N ALA A 206 22.60 -3.08 -7.60
CA ALA A 206 21.49 -2.87 -6.67
C ALA A 206 21.71 -1.89 -5.50
N GLY A 207 22.94 -1.47 -5.23
CA GLY A 207 23.29 -0.69 -4.02
C GLY A 207 22.64 0.69 -3.93
N GLU A 208 22.28 1.31 -5.06
CA GLU A 208 21.63 2.63 -5.09
C GLU A 208 20.11 2.56 -4.83
N PHE A 209 19.51 1.37 -4.93
CA PHE A 209 18.05 1.21 -4.88
C PHE A 209 17.58 0.41 -3.66
N TYR A 210 18.31 -0.64 -3.28
CA TYR A 210 17.92 -1.54 -2.19
C TYR A 210 19.12 -2.15 -1.48
N THR A 211 19.12 -2.09 -0.15
CA THR A 211 20.13 -2.74 0.68
C THR A 211 19.63 -4.13 1.08
N PRO A 212 20.31 -5.24 0.70
CA PRO A 212 19.87 -6.58 1.07
C PRO A 212 19.72 -6.78 2.57
N GLN A 213 18.69 -7.51 2.99
CA GLN A 213 18.31 -7.64 4.41
C GLN A 213 19.47 -8.01 5.33
N ARG A 214 20.31 -8.98 4.96
CA ARG A 214 21.47 -9.38 5.78
C ARG A 214 22.48 -8.26 6.01
N ILE A 215 22.67 -7.39 5.02
CA ILE A 215 23.53 -6.21 5.14
C ILE A 215 22.83 -5.17 6.00
N SER A 216 21.53 -4.96 5.79
CA SER A 216 20.72 -4.06 6.62
C SER A 216 20.72 -4.47 8.08
N ASP A 217 20.65 -5.76 8.40
CA ASP A 217 20.67 -6.28 9.78
C ASP A 217 22.02 -6.02 10.45
N ILE A 218 23.13 -6.22 9.73
CA ILE A 218 24.47 -5.95 10.26
C ILE A 218 24.66 -4.45 10.48
N LEU A 219 24.35 -3.62 9.49
CA LEU A 219 24.55 -2.17 9.57
C LEU A 219 23.67 -1.54 10.63
N SER A 220 22.39 -1.90 10.68
CA SER A 220 21.48 -1.41 11.72
C SER A 220 21.90 -1.87 13.11
N ALA A 221 22.32 -3.13 13.29
CA ALA A 221 22.85 -3.60 14.57
C ALA A 221 24.05 -2.76 15.01
N ILE A 222 25.01 -2.48 14.11
CA ILE A 222 26.16 -1.61 14.40
C ILE A 222 25.72 -0.20 14.81
N VAL A 223 24.80 0.42 14.05
CA VAL A 223 24.32 1.78 14.31
C VAL A 223 23.58 1.89 15.64
N THR A 224 22.90 0.82 16.09
CA THR A 224 22.20 0.80 17.38
C THR A 224 23.11 0.60 18.59
N LEU A 225 24.38 0.24 18.41
CA LEU A 225 25.34 0.11 19.51
C LEU A 225 25.86 1.48 19.96
N ASP A 226 26.36 1.54 21.20
CA ASP A 226 27.22 2.63 21.61
C ASP A 226 28.56 2.52 20.86
N SER A 227 28.88 3.51 20.02
CA SER A 227 30.10 3.50 19.21
C SER A 227 31.37 3.76 20.04
N GLN A 228 31.23 4.34 21.23
CA GLN A 228 32.33 4.58 22.16
C GLN A 228 32.52 3.39 23.10
N GLU A 229 31.45 2.69 23.48
CA GLU A 229 31.52 1.52 24.36
C GLU A 229 30.56 0.38 23.95
N PRO A 230 30.84 -0.37 22.86
CA PRO A 230 29.92 -1.39 22.31
C PRO A 230 29.54 -2.51 23.29
N ALA A 231 30.37 -2.75 24.31
CA ALA A 231 30.10 -3.76 25.34
C ALA A 231 28.89 -3.41 26.23
N THR A 232 28.49 -2.14 26.28
CA THR A 232 27.28 -1.70 26.99
C THR A 232 25.99 -2.09 26.27
N GLY A 233 26.11 -2.55 25.03
CA GLY A 233 25.00 -3.04 24.22
C GLY A 233 24.32 -1.93 23.41
N LYS A 234 23.02 -2.10 23.20
CA LYS A 234 22.22 -1.18 22.38
C LYS A 234 21.93 0.11 23.13
N ARG A 235 21.99 1.23 22.42
CA ARG A 235 21.53 2.53 22.93
C ARG A 235 20.03 2.49 23.16
N SER A 236 19.57 3.14 24.22
CA SER A 236 18.13 3.27 24.52
C SER A 236 17.43 4.28 23.61
N HIS A 237 18.18 5.20 23.01
CA HIS A 237 17.65 6.26 22.16
C HIS A 237 18.69 6.69 21.10
N LEU A 238 18.19 7.01 19.91
CA LEU A 238 18.92 7.69 18.85
C LEU A 238 18.19 8.99 18.53
N ASP A 239 18.84 10.13 18.71
CA ASP A 239 18.21 11.45 18.47
C ASP A 239 17.91 11.67 16.99
N SER A 240 18.80 11.18 16.11
CA SER A 240 18.65 11.28 14.66
C SER A 240 19.37 10.13 13.96
N VAL A 241 18.81 9.70 12.83
CA VAL A 241 19.42 8.73 11.92
C VAL A 241 19.40 9.34 10.53
N PHE A 242 20.53 9.34 9.84
CA PHE A 242 20.68 9.98 8.54
C PHE A 242 21.38 9.05 7.55
N ASP A 243 20.81 8.94 6.36
CA ASP A 243 21.38 8.21 5.22
C ASP A 243 21.25 9.09 3.97
N PHE A 244 22.39 9.53 3.44
CA PHE A 244 22.48 10.46 2.32
C PHE A 244 22.12 9.82 0.97
N ALA A 245 22.01 8.49 0.90
CA ALA A 245 21.71 7.73 -0.30
C ALA A 245 20.78 6.54 0.02
N CYS A 246 19.71 6.82 0.79
CA CYS A 246 18.87 5.77 1.40
C CYS A 246 18.10 4.89 0.41
N GLY A 247 18.01 5.27 -0.88
CA GLY A 247 17.28 4.53 -1.90
C GLY A 247 15.83 4.28 -1.48
N SER A 248 15.45 3.01 -1.34
CA SER A 248 14.13 2.60 -0.82
C SER A 248 13.86 2.92 0.66
N GLY A 249 14.86 3.37 1.43
CA GLY A 249 14.72 3.66 2.87
C GLY A 249 14.67 2.43 3.77
N SER A 250 14.73 1.21 3.20
CA SER A 250 14.66 -0.07 3.92
C SER A 250 15.68 -0.20 5.07
N LEU A 251 16.90 0.33 4.90
CA LEU A 251 17.92 0.34 5.95
C LEU A 251 17.48 1.19 7.17
N LEU A 252 16.92 2.38 6.93
CA LEU A 252 16.45 3.29 7.99
C LEU A 252 15.27 2.68 8.76
N LEU A 253 14.35 2.01 8.05
CA LEU A 253 13.25 1.27 8.67
C LEU A 253 13.75 0.13 9.55
N ASN A 254 14.81 -0.57 9.12
CA ASN A 254 15.42 -1.63 9.93
C ASN A 254 16.06 -1.10 11.22
N VAL A 255 16.68 0.09 11.18
CA VAL A 255 17.18 0.76 12.39
C VAL A 255 16.05 1.03 13.37
N ARG A 256 14.92 1.60 12.90
CA ARG A 256 13.74 1.83 13.73
C ARG A 256 13.24 0.53 14.37
N ARG A 257 13.12 -0.54 13.59
CA ARG A 257 12.70 -1.87 14.08
C ARG A 257 13.57 -2.40 15.22
N LEU A 258 14.89 -2.16 15.18
CA LEU A 258 15.82 -2.62 16.22
C LEU A 258 15.82 -1.75 17.49
N MET A 259 15.37 -0.50 17.39
CA MET A 259 15.28 0.46 18.50
C MET A 259 13.96 0.39 19.27
N GLY A 260 12.89 -0.13 18.65
CA GLY A 260 11.54 -0.15 19.22
C GLY A 260 10.76 1.13 18.91
#